data_AF-A0A974YCB6-F1
#
_entry.id   AF-A0A974YCB6-F1
#
_cell.length_a   1.000
_cell.length_b   1.000
_cell.length_c   1.000
_cell.angle_alpha   90.00
_cell.angle_beta   90.00
_cell.angle_gamma   90.00
#
_symmetry.space_group_name_H-M   'P 1'
#
loop_
_entity.id
_entity.type
_entity.pdbx_description
1 polymer ?
#
loop_
_entity_poly.entity_id
_entity_poly.type
_entity_poly.pdbx_seq_one_letter_code
_entity_poly.pdbx_strand_id
1 'polypeptide(L)'
;MSDETASLFPNPAGFSVQRALRGYDVDADTLRRLYQILSRALSEMGDSIVKGLSKPDETALEEWEQWKKSFRSQAFRVTVTITAADGTHYYGDNVSIFEDQNLPRAISTVFFTNNTAYKSFTRSDIRDRFDLFLDFTKPPLMDWSNLLSAPTPNGSNVSVESSKSMFKNTIIAEVIETLRSRRKLSSAFHRAFIYDAFLYLIAVPYGFYITSKLSNNTFVQSQPMEWRVPFYVYTFLLIAFAYRFLFSYFKWAFPINTFKTNDDPSSKHRAFFSLMVLALLGSAFYDAIKWLFLS
;
A
#
# COMPACT_ATOMS: atom_id res chain seq x y z
N MET A 1 -6.54 -4.59 47.69
CA MET A 1 -6.77 -3.33 46.96
C MET A 1 -7.11 -3.70 45.53
N SER A 2 -8.40 -3.90 45.29
CA SER A 2 -8.99 -4.34 44.03
C SER A 2 -9.23 -3.14 43.11
N ASP A 3 -8.90 -3.33 41.83
CA ASP A 3 -9.16 -2.45 40.70
C ASP A 3 -10.65 -2.12 40.56
N GLU A 4 -11.09 -1.09 41.27
CA GLU A 4 -12.44 -0.52 41.17
C GLU A 4 -12.43 0.82 40.41
N THR A 5 -11.57 0.92 39.39
CA THR A 5 -11.60 1.99 38.37
C THR A 5 -11.98 1.46 36.98
N ALA A 6 -12.59 0.27 36.93
CA ALA A 6 -13.16 -0.27 35.72
C ALA A 6 -14.46 0.46 35.36
N SER A 7 -14.41 1.19 34.23
CA SER A 7 -15.55 1.53 33.37
C SER A 7 -16.51 2.64 33.88
N LEU A 8 -15.99 3.87 34.03
CA LEU A 8 -16.83 5.09 34.15
C LEU A 8 -17.55 5.50 32.85
N PHE A 9 -17.38 4.76 31.75
CA PHE A 9 -18.05 5.05 30.49
C PHE A 9 -18.66 3.76 29.94
N PRO A 10 -20.00 3.62 29.88
CA PRO A 10 -20.61 2.59 29.04
C PRO A 10 -20.03 2.75 27.63
N ASN A 11 -19.90 1.66 26.87
CA ASN A 11 -19.43 1.69 25.49
C ASN A 11 -20.61 2.09 24.58
N PRO A 12 -20.89 3.38 24.30
CA PRO A 12 -21.93 3.72 23.33
C PRO A 12 -21.47 3.19 21.98
N ALA A 13 -22.42 2.74 21.15
CA ALA A 13 -22.15 2.31 19.78
C ALA A 13 -21.37 3.41 19.02
N GLY A 14 -20.04 3.31 19.02
CA GLY A 14 -19.15 4.24 18.36
C GLY A 14 -19.23 4.04 16.86
N PHE A 15 -19.03 5.11 16.10
CA PHE A 15 -18.88 4.97 14.66
C PHE A 15 -17.48 4.45 14.36
N SER A 16 -17.36 3.20 13.92
CA SER A 16 -16.13 2.63 13.37
C SER A 16 -16.21 2.59 11.85
N VAL A 17 -15.20 3.11 11.17
CA VAL A 17 -15.06 2.99 9.71
C VAL A 17 -13.62 2.63 9.38
N GLN A 18 -13.47 1.56 8.60
CA GLN A 18 -12.21 1.18 7.98
C GLN A 18 -12.32 1.34 6.45
N ARG A 19 -11.31 1.96 5.84
CA ARG A 19 -11.21 2.12 4.37
C ARG A 19 -9.85 1.64 3.89
N ALA A 20 -9.85 0.72 2.93
CA ALA A 20 -8.65 0.31 2.24
C ALA A 20 -8.12 1.45 1.36
N LEU A 21 -6.82 1.68 1.41
CA LEU A 21 -6.13 2.71 0.63
C LEU A 21 -5.30 2.00 -0.44
N ARG A 22 -5.42 2.39 -1.71
CA ARG A 22 -4.72 1.71 -2.81
C ARG A 22 -4.32 2.68 -3.92
N GLY A 23 -3.17 2.42 -4.53
CA GLY A 23 -2.81 2.98 -5.82
C GLY A 23 -2.34 4.43 -5.74
N TYR A 24 -1.55 4.76 -4.72
CA TYR A 24 -1.04 6.10 -4.50
C TYR A 24 0.49 6.13 -4.50
N ASP A 25 1.04 7.30 -4.82
CA ASP A 25 2.47 7.57 -4.79
C ASP A 25 2.77 8.68 -3.80
N VAL A 26 3.57 8.39 -2.78
CA VAL A 26 3.87 9.32 -1.69
C VAL A 26 5.35 9.61 -1.61
N ASP A 27 5.68 10.79 -1.13
CA ASP A 27 7.03 11.23 -0.78
C ASP A 27 7.03 11.68 0.68
N ALA A 28 8.21 12.03 1.20
CA ALA A 28 8.36 12.54 2.56
C ALA A 28 7.44 13.74 2.81
N ASP A 29 7.30 14.65 1.85
CA ASP A 29 6.41 15.82 1.93
C ASP A 29 4.96 15.43 2.13
N THR A 30 4.49 14.39 1.43
CA THR A 30 3.14 13.89 1.59
C THR A 30 2.92 13.29 2.98
N LEU A 31 3.91 12.56 3.52
CA LEU A 31 3.84 12.04 4.90
C LEU A 31 3.84 13.18 5.94
N ARG A 32 4.63 14.24 5.73
CA ARG A 32 4.63 15.45 6.57
C ARG A 32 3.26 16.14 6.56
N ARG A 33 2.64 16.27 5.38
CA ARG A 33 1.27 16.84 5.26
C ARG A 33 0.24 15.98 5.99
N LEU A 34 0.28 14.66 5.83
CA LEU A 34 -0.59 13.73 6.57
C LEU A 34 -0.41 13.90 8.08
N TYR A 35 0.83 13.95 8.56
CA TYR A 35 1.14 14.19 9.97
C TYR A 35 0.51 15.50 10.47
N GLN A 36 0.68 16.59 9.72
CA GLN A 36 0.15 17.92 10.09
C GLN A 36 -1.38 17.95 10.12
N ILE A 37 -2.03 17.35 9.13
CA ILE A 37 -3.50 17.18 9.06
C ILE A 37 -4.01 16.46 10.30
N LEU A 38 -3.44 15.28 10.58
CA LEU A 38 -3.85 14.45 11.72
C LEU A 38 -3.57 15.16 13.04
N SER A 39 -2.44 15.85 13.15
CA SER A 39 -2.06 16.63 14.33
C SER A 39 -2.99 17.81 14.58
N ARG A 40 -3.44 18.50 13.53
CA ARG A 40 -4.40 19.60 13.64
C ARG A 40 -5.74 19.10 14.17
N ALA A 41 -6.28 18.05 13.56
CA ALA A 41 -7.55 17.47 14.00
C ALA A 41 -7.48 16.97 15.45
N LEU A 42 -6.34 16.36 15.84
CA LEU A 42 -6.10 15.91 17.21
C LEU A 42 -5.95 17.07 18.20
N SER A 43 -5.33 18.17 17.76
CA SER A 43 -5.19 19.40 18.52
C SER A 43 -6.55 20.01 18.85
N GLU A 44 -7.42 20.17 17.85
CA GLU A 44 -8.79 20.68 18.03
C GLU A 44 -9.61 19.80 18.99
N MET A 45 -9.47 18.48 18.85
CA MET A 45 -10.11 17.52 19.75
C MET A 45 -9.59 17.64 21.19
N GLY A 46 -8.28 17.75 21.36
CA GLY A 46 -7.65 17.96 22.67
C GLY A 46 -8.13 19.24 23.35
N ASP A 47 -8.25 20.34 22.59
CA ASP A 47 -8.78 21.60 23.12
C ASP A 47 -10.23 21.46 23.58
N SER A 48 -11.06 20.75 22.79
CA SER A 48 -12.45 20.47 23.15
C SER A 48 -12.56 19.62 24.42
N ILE A 49 -11.71 18.60 24.59
CA ILE A 49 -11.74 17.73 25.76
C ILE A 49 -11.27 18.49 27.00
N VAL A 50 -10.13 19.19 26.91
CA VAL A 50 -9.54 19.92 28.04
C VAL A 50 -10.46 21.02 28.56
N LYS A 51 -11.20 21.71 27.68
CA LYS A 51 -12.24 22.69 28.05
C LYS A 51 -13.40 22.06 28.83
N GLY A 52 -13.71 20.79 28.58
CA GLY A 52 -14.79 20.07 29.24
C GLY A 52 -14.40 19.42 30.58
N LEU A 53 -13.13 19.51 30.99
CA LEU A 53 -12.67 18.92 32.25
C LEU A 53 -13.00 19.83 33.44
N SER A 54 -13.60 19.24 34.48
CA SER A 54 -13.86 19.91 35.76
C SER A 54 -12.66 19.77 36.69
N LYS A 55 -12.32 20.86 37.41
CA LYS A 55 -11.27 20.85 38.42
C LYS A 55 -11.72 19.97 39.61
N PRO A 56 -10.87 19.06 40.12
CA PRO A 56 -11.13 18.38 41.39
C PRO A 56 -11.15 19.37 42.56
N ASP A 57 -11.97 19.12 43.57
CA ASP A 57 -12.14 20.04 44.70
C ASP A 57 -10.83 20.24 45.48
N GLU A 58 -10.03 19.18 45.61
CA GLU A 58 -8.80 19.14 46.42
C GLU A 58 -7.56 19.73 45.72
N THR A 59 -7.60 19.97 44.41
CA THR A 59 -6.42 20.43 43.65
C THR A 59 -6.34 21.96 43.60
N ALA A 60 -5.15 22.51 43.83
CA ALA A 60 -4.89 23.93 43.66
C ALA A 60 -5.11 24.36 42.20
N LEU A 61 -5.58 25.59 41.98
CA LEU A 61 -5.90 26.08 40.63
C LEU A 61 -4.68 26.06 39.69
N GLU A 62 -3.52 26.46 40.20
CA GLU A 62 -2.27 26.51 39.43
C GLU A 62 -1.80 25.12 38.99
N GLU A 63 -1.82 24.15 39.92
CA GLU A 63 -1.50 22.75 39.63
C GLU A 63 -2.44 22.15 38.59
N TRP A 64 -3.74 22.48 38.68
CA TRP A 64 -4.73 22.05 37.70
C TRP A 64 -4.48 22.62 36.30
N GLU A 65 -4.18 23.91 36.19
CA GLU A 65 -3.86 24.54 34.91
C GLU A 65 -2.57 23.97 34.29
N GLN A 66 -1.57 23.69 35.12
CA GLN A 66 -0.34 23.05 34.68
C GLN A 66 -0.59 21.62 34.19
N TRP A 67 -1.38 20.85 34.94
CA TRP A 67 -1.77 19.49 34.53
C TRP A 67 -2.54 19.51 33.22
N LYS A 68 -3.51 20.42 33.02
CA LYS A 68 -4.24 20.56 31.76
C LYS A 68 -3.31 20.84 30.58
N LYS A 69 -2.31 21.72 30.76
CA LYS A 69 -1.30 22.01 29.73
C LYS A 69 -0.45 20.77 29.41
N SER A 70 -0.01 20.02 30.42
CA SER A 70 0.74 18.78 30.23
C SER A 70 -0.11 17.70 29.56
N PHE A 71 -1.33 17.47 30.02
CA PHE A 71 -2.28 16.53 29.41
C PHE A 71 -2.54 16.89 27.95
N ARG A 72 -2.84 18.16 27.68
CA ARG A 72 -3.08 18.66 26.33
C ARG A 72 -1.91 18.44 25.39
N SER A 73 -0.72 18.77 25.86
CA SER A 73 0.48 18.72 25.05
C SER A 73 1.03 17.32 24.88
N GLN A 74 0.87 16.41 25.85
CA GLN A 74 1.47 15.07 25.81
C GLN A 74 0.49 14.00 25.31
N ALA A 75 -0.78 14.02 25.73
CA ALA A 75 -1.74 12.96 25.39
C ALA A 75 -2.31 13.10 23.97
N PHE A 76 -2.36 14.32 23.43
CA PHE A 76 -2.94 14.61 22.10
C PHE A 76 -1.85 14.85 21.06
N ARG A 77 -1.02 13.82 20.82
CA ARG A 77 -0.02 13.80 19.75
C ARG A 77 -0.24 12.66 18.77
N VAL A 78 0.16 12.89 17.54
CA VAL A 78 0.27 11.82 16.54
C VAL A 78 1.61 11.16 16.74
N THR A 79 1.60 9.84 16.90
CA THR A 79 2.80 9.02 16.89
C THR A 79 2.94 8.36 15.53
N VAL A 80 4.17 8.25 15.06
CA VAL A 80 4.55 7.65 13.79
C VAL A 80 5.51 6.50 14.06
N THR A 81 5.24 5.34 13.47
CA THR A 81 6.18 4.23 13.39
C THR A 81 6.51 3.97 11.93
N ILE A 82 7.78 4.14 11.56
CA ILE A 82 8.30 3.83 10.24
C ILE A 82 9.03 2.50 10.35
N THR A 83 8.64 1.52 9.55
CA THR A 83 9.34 0.23 9.46
C THR A 83 10.13 0.20 8.16
N ALA A 84 11.40 -0.13 8.25
CA ALA A 84 12.27 -0.33 7.09
C ALA A 84 12.05 -1.72 6.46
N ALA A 85 12.63 -1.94 5.28
CA ALA A 85 12.60 -3.24 4.61
C ALA A 85 13.40 -4.33 5.34
N ASP A 86 14.37 -3.95 6.17
CA ASP A 86 15.16 -4.87 7.01
C ASP A 86 14.51 -5.20 8.36
N GLY A 87 13.33 -4.63 8.63
CA GLY A 87 12.60 -4.80 9.89
C GLY A 87 13.00 -3.83 11.00
N THR A 88 13.94 -2.91 10.77
CA THR A 88 14.22 -1.85 11.74
C THR A 88 13.04 -0.89 11.89
N HIS A 89 12.83 -0.40 13.11
CA HIS A 89 11.70 0.48 13.45
C HIS A 89 12.20 1.84 13.93
N TYR A 90 11.59 2.90 13.41
CA TYR A 90 11.83 4.28 13.80
C TYR A 90 10.54 4.85 14.36
N TYR A 91 10.63 5.37 15.59
CA TYR A 91 9.50 5.95 16.29
C TYR A 91 9.68 7.47 16.42
N GLY A 92 8.60 8.22 16.26
CA GLY A 92 8.60 9.65 16.54
C GLY A 92 7.20 10.20 16.75
N ASP A 93 7.14 11.37 17.40
CA ASP A 93 5.91 12.08 17.76
C ASP A 93 5.91 13.51 17.21
N ASN A 94 6.70 13.76 16.16
CA ASN A 94 6.90 15.05 15.55
C ASN A 94 7.17 14.92 14.04
N VAL A 95 7.03 16.04 13.32
CA VAL A 95 7.21 16.08 11.86
C VAL A 95 8.67 15.88 11.43
N SER A 96 9.64 16.19 12.30
CA SER A 96 11.07 16.07 11.99
C SER A 96 11.54 14.62 11.82
N ILE A 97 10.75 13.62 12.23
CA ILE A 97 11.04 12.21 11.91
C ILE A 97 11.20 11.99 10.40
N PHE A 98 10.49 12.77 9.57
CA PHE A 98 10.56 12.67 8.12
C PHE A 98 11.74 13.44 7.49
N GLU A 99 12.48 14.18 8.31
CA GLU A 99 13.64 15.01 7.91
C GLU A 99 14.97 14.43 8.42
N ASP A 100 14.91 13.35 9.20
CA ASP A 100 16.10 12.69 9.74
C ASP A 100 16.94 12.09 8.60
N GLN A 101 18.22 12.45 8.57
CA GLN A 101 19.19 11.93 7.60
C GLN A 101 19.43 10.42 7.78
N ASN A 102 19.10 9.88 8.95
CA ASN A 102 19.20 8.46 9.27
C ASN A 102 17.95 7.67 8.90
N LEU A 103 16.97 8.29 8.22
CA LEU A 103 15.83 7.55 7.69
C LEU A 103 16.29 6.40 6.79
N PRO A 104 15.66 5.23 6.90
CA PRO A 104 16.05 4.09 6.10
C PRO A 104 15.75 4.38 4.62
N ARG A 105 16.68 4.01 3.75
CA ARG A 105 16.52 4.18 2.30
C ARG A 105 15.38 3.37 1.69
N ALA A 106 14.92 2.33 2.39
CA ALA A 106 13.85 1.46 1.95
C ALA A 106 12.82 1.31 3.06
N ILE A 107 11.78 2.14 3.02
CA ILE A 107 10.63 2.09 3.94
C ILE A 107 9.64 1.03 3.43
N SER A 108 9.26 0.11 4.30
CA SER A 108 8.26 -0.94 4.03
C SER A 108 6.87 -0.49 4.47
N THR A 109 6.74 0.09 5.66
CA THR A 109 5.45 0.57 6.18
C THR A 109 5.59 1.85 6.98
N VAL A 110 4.52 2.64 7.04
CA VAL A 110 4.40 3.81 7.92
C VAL A 110 3.05 3.73 8.62
N PHE A 111 3.07 3.82 9.95
CA PHE A 111 1.89 3.75 10.78
C PHE A 111 1.73 5.03 11.59
N PHE A 112 0.58 5.70 11.47
CA PHE A 112 0.21 6.85 12.29
C PHE A 112 -0.92 6.47 13.23
N THR A 113 -0.81 6.86 14.50
CA THR A 113 -1.88 6.70 15.48
C THR A 113 -1.83 7.77 16.55
N ASN A 114 -2.98 8.14 17.11
CA ASN A 114 -3.06 8.99 18.30
C ASN A 114 -3.17 8.19 19.62
N ASN A 115 -3.36 6.86 19.55
CA ASN A 115 -3.63 6.08 20.75
C ASN A 115 -2.38 5.89 21.62
N THR A 116 -1.20 5.71 21.01
CA THR A 116 0.05 5.46 21.75
C THR A 116 0.39 6.57 22.74
N ALA A 117 0.37 7.84 22.29
CA ALA A 117 0.65 8.99 23.14
C ALA A 117 -0.38 9.12 24.25
N TYR A 118 -1.68 9.03 23.91
CA TYR A 118 -2.75 9.11 24.90
C TYR A 118 -2.63 8.03 25.98
N LYS A 119 -2.49 6.78 25.56
CA LYS A 119 -2.34 5.62 26.46
C LYS A 119 -1.10 5.70 27.34
N SER A 120 0.01 6.23 26.82
CA SER A 120 1.22 6.44 27.61
C SER A 120 0.99 7.42 28.77
N PHE A 121 0.13 8.43 28.57
CA PHE A 121 -0.17 9.44 29.58
C PHE A 121 -1.30 9.01 30.54
N THR A 122 -2.40 8.43 30.02
CA THR A 122 -3.61 8.14 30.81
C THR A 122 -3.72 6.69 31.28
N ARG A 123 -2.90 5.77 30.73
CA ARG A 123 -3.03 4.31 30.89
C ARG A 123 -4.36 3.74 30.37
N SER A 124 -5.10 4.50 29.56
CA SER A 124 -6.36 4.10 28.94
C SER A 124 -6.35 4.36 27.44
N ASP A 125 -7.19 3.66 26.68
CA ASP A 125 -7.33 3.91 25.25
C ASP A 125 -8.17 5.18 25.01
N ILE A 126 -7.82 5.92 23.95
CA ILE A 126 -8.58 7.10 23.57
C ILE A 126 -9.88 6.70 22.87
N ARG A 127 -11.00 7.31 23.27
CA ARG A 127 -12.32 7.01 22.69
C ARG A 127 -12.41 7.38 21.21
N ASP A 128 -11.81 8.51 20.83
CA ASP A 128 -11.78 9.01 19.46
C ASP A 128 -10.37 8.76 18.90
N ARG A 129 -10.20 7.59 18.27
CA ARG A 129 -8.91 7.11 17.75
C ARG A 129 -8.90 7.00 16.23
N PHE A 130 -7.72 7.19 15.66
CA PHE A 130 -7.46 6.85 14.27
C PHE A 130 -6.18 6.04 14.14
N ASP A 131 -6.16 5.17 13.15
CA ASP A 131 -5.03 4.36 12.75
C ASP A 131 -4.88 4.49 11.24
N LEU A 132 -3.77 5.06 10.77
CA LEU A 132 -3.43 5.14 9.36
C LEU A 132 -2.23 4.27 9.09
N PHE A 133 -2.44 3.16 8.40
CA PHE A 133 -1.41 2.23 8.00
C PHE A 133 -1.15 2.39 6.50
N LEU A 134 0.09 2.71 6.13
CA LEU A 134 0.56 2.81 4.75
C LEU A 134 1.58 1.69 4.51
N ASP A 135 1.24 0.80 3.59
CA ASP A 135 2.03 -0.35 3.16
C ASP A 135 2.67 -0.07 1.79
N PHE A 136 4.00 -0.14 1.74
CA PHE A 136 4.84 -0.01 0.56
C PHE A 136 5.56 -1.31 0.20
N THR A 137 5.20 -2.42 0.86
CA THR A 137 5.78 -3.73 0.55
C THR A 137 5.48 -4.13 -0.89
N LYS A 138 6.40 -4.89 -1.46
CA LYS A 138 6.25 -5.43 -2.80
C LYS A 138 5.78 -6.87 -2.73
N PRO A 139 4.96 -7.32 -3.68
CA PRO A 139 4.71 -8.74 -3.81
C PRO A 139 6.03 -9.47 -4.08
N PRO A 140 6.22 -10.69 -3.57
CA PRO A 140 7.39 -11.48 -3.92
C PRO A 140 7.42 -11.77 -5.43
N LEU A 141 8.62 -11.88 -5.99
CA LEU A 141 8.83 -12.16 -7.43
C LEU A 141 8.20 -13.47 -7.87
N MET A 142 8.21 -14.47 -6.98
CA MET A 142 7.52 -15.74 -7.16
C MET A 142 6.72 -16.04 -5.91
N ASP A 143 5.40 -16.09 -6.08
CA ASP A 143 4.49 -16.67 -5.10
C ASP A 143 3.77 -17.84 -5.77
N TRP A 144 4.07 -19.06 -5.34
CA TRP A 144 3.35 -20.25 -5.80
C TRP A 144 2.06 -20.48 -5.03
N SER A 145 1.93 -19.87 -3.84
CA SER A 145 0.76 -20.03 -2.98
C SER A 145 -0.39 -19.10 -3.38
N ASN A 146 -0.07 -17.95 -3.96
CA ASN A 146 -1.09 -16.96 -4.34
C ASN A 146 -1.70 -17.25 -5.71
N LEU A 147 -3.02 -17.15 -5.78
CA LEU A 147 -3.77 -17.20 -7.04
C LEU A 147 -3.40 -15.97 -7.88
N LEU A 148 -2.86 -16.15 -9.08
CA LEU A 148 -2.38 -15.03 -9.90
C LEU A 148 -3.49 -14.04 -10.30
N SER A 149 -4.70 -14.58 -10.46
CA SER A 149 -5.93 -13.85 -10.76
C SER A 149 -6.46 -13.06 -9.57
N ALA A 150 -6.00 -13.35 -8.35
CA ALA A 150 -6.36 -12.59 -7.17
C ALA A 150 -5.72 -11.19 -7.21
N PRO A 151 -6.39 -10.19 -6.62
CA PRO A 151 -5.79 -8.88 -6.47
C PRO A 151 -4.53 -8.98 -5.61
N THR A 152 -3.50 -8.20 -5.93
CA THR A 152 -2.29 -8.20 -5.12
C THR A 152 -2.62 -7.71 -3.70
N PRO A 153 -2.15 -8.40 -2.64
CA PRO A 153 -2.33 -7.97 -1.27
C PRO A 153 -1.80 -6.54 -1.07
N ASN A 154 -2.49 -5.78 -0.22
CA ASN A 154 -2.07 -4.45 0.19
C ASN A 154 -2.70 -4.17 1.55
N GLY A 155 -1.85 -4.01 2.57
CA GLY A 155 -2.27 -3.77 3.94
C GLY A 155 -2.73 -2.34 4.20
N SER A 156 -2.49 -1.40 3.29
CA SER A 156 -2.78 0.02 3.53
C SER A 156 -4.25 0.26 3.83
N ASN A 157 -4.52 0.90 4.95
CA ASN A 157 -5.86 1.22 5.40
C ASN A 157 -5.87 2.42 6.34
N VAL A 158 -7.01 3.10 6.40
CA VAL A 158 -7.33 4.06 7.45
C VAL A 158 -8.51 3.53 8.25
N SER A 159 -8.35 3.44 9.56
CA SER A 159 -9.41 3.11 10.50
C SER A 159 -9.64 4.30 11.41
N VAL A 160 -10.89 4.68 11.61
CA VAL A 160 -11.26 5.74 12.56
C VAL A 160 -12.43 5.24 13.40
N GLU A 161 -12.25 5.27 14.71
CA GLU A 161 -13.26 4.97 15.70
C GLU A 161 -13.54 6.24 16.48
N SER A 162 -14.78 6.72 16.44
CA SER A 162 -15.13 7.94 17.13
C SER A 162 -16.59 7.97 17.56
N SER A 163 -16.82 8.60 18.70
CA SER A 163 -18.13 9.05 19.17
C SER A 163 -18.75 10.16 18.30
N LYS A 164 -17.92 10.90 17.54
CA LYS A 164 -18.33 12.06 16.73
C LYS A 164 -18.20 11.75 15.24
N SER A 165 -19.33 11.69 14.54
CA SER A 165 -19.37 11.42 13.09
C SER A 165 -18.56 12.44 12.28
N MET A 166 -18.54 13.72 12.69
CA MET A 166 -17.80 14.77 12.00
C MET A 166 -16.29 14.53 12.03
N PHE A 167 -15.71 14.25 13.21
CA PHE A 167 -14.27 13.94 13.35
C PHE A 167 -13.87 12.80 12.43
N LYS A 168 -14.63 11.70 12.46
CA LYS A 168 -14.43 10.54 11.60
C LYS A 168 -14.44 10.90 10.11
N ASN A 169 -15.46 11.62 9.65
CA ASN A 169 -15.60 11.96 8.24
C ASN A 169 -14.49 12.91 7.78
N THR A 170 -14.10 13.88 8.62
CA THR A 170 -13.01 14.81 8.32
C THR A 170 -11.68 14.08 8.15
N ILE A 171 -11.29 13.22 9.11
CA ILE A 171 -10.03 12.46 9.02
C ILE A 171 -9.99 11.61 7.75
N ILE A 172 -11.06 10.85 7.47
CA ILE A 172 -11.12 9.98 6.29
C ILE A 172 -11.04 10.81 5.00
N ALA A 173 -11.79 11.92 4.92
CA ALA A 173 -11.80 12.77 3.74
C ALA A 173 -10.43 13.39 3.48
N GLU A 174 -9.78 13.95 4.49
CA GLU A 174 -8.47 14.59 4.33
C GLU A 174 -7.36 13.59 4.00
N VAL A 175 -7.37 12.39 4.60
CA VAL A 175 -6.43 11.31 4.25
C VAL A 175 -6.62 10.88 2.80
N ILE A 176 -7.87 10.61 2.39
CA ILE A 176 -8.16 10.17 1.02
C ILE A 176 -7.78 11.25 0.02
N GLU A 177 -8.12 12.51 0.27
CA GLU A 177 -7.84 13.60 -0.65
C GLU A 177 -6.33 13.82 -0.81
N THR A 178 -5.59 13.78 0.30
CA THR A 178 -4.13 13.89 0.28
C THR A 178 -3.50 12.79 -0.58
N LEU A 179 -3.96 11.55 -0.44
CA LEU A 179 -3.45 10.41 -1.21
C LEU A 179 -3.96 10.34 -2.66
N ARG A 180 -5.19 10.81 -2.93
CA ARG A 180 -5.84 10.74 -4.25
C ARG A 180 -5.15 11.61 -5.29
N SER A 181 -4.57 12.74 -4.87
CA SER A 181 -3.82 13.65 -5.75
C SER A 181 -2.66 12.98 -6.52
N ARG A 182 -2.28 11.75 -6.14
CA ARG A 182 -1.16 10.99 -6.71
C ARG A 182 -1.54 9.58 -7.18
N ARG A 183 -2.76 9.41 -7.70
CA ARG A 183 -3.23 8.08 -8.12
C ARG A 183 -2.43 7.51 -9.29
N LYS A 184 -1.96 6.27 -9.16
CA LYS A 184 -1.21 5.56 -10.20
C LYS A 184 -2.10 4.70 -11.09
N LEU A 185 -1.90 4.82 -12.41
CA LEU A 185 -2.52 3.91 -13.39
C LEU A 185 -2.02 2.47 -13.22
N SER A 186 -0.76 2.29 -12.79
CA SER A 186 -0.20 0.95 -12.54
C SER A 186 -1.00 0.15 -11.51
N SER A 187 -1.70 0.81 -10.59
CA SER A 187 -2.53 0.13 -9.59
C SER A 187 -3.69 -0.65 -10.23
N ALA A 188 -4.09 -0.31 -11.47
CA ALA A 188 -5.11 -1.05 -12.19
C ALA A 188 -4.69 -2.50 -12.45
N PHE A 189 -3.39 -2.74 -12.67
CA PHE A 189 -2.87 -4.08 -12.97
C PHE A 189 -2.84 -5.04 -11.77
N HIS A 190 -3.10 -4.52 -10.57
CA HIS A 190 -3.19 -5.30 -9.35
C HIS A 190 -4.63 -5.65 -8.97
N ARG A 191 -5.60 -5.36 -9.83
CA ARG A 191 -7.00 -5.75 -9.64
C ARG A 191 -7.18 -7.23 -9.94
N ALA A 192 -8.28 -7.78 -9.44
CA ALA A 192 -8.69 -9.14 -9.76
C ALA A 192 -8.86 -9.32 -11.27
N PHE A 193 -8.59 -10.53 -11.76
CA PHE A 193 -8.78 -10.97 -13.15
C PHE A 193 -7.94 -10.26 -14.23
N ILE A 194 -7.11 -9.27 -13.89
CA ILE A 194 -6.22 -8.64 -14.88
C ILE A 194 -5.22 -9.65 -15.44
N TYR A 195 -4.71 -10.55 -14.60
CA TYR A 195 -3.85 -11.64 -15.07
C TYR A 195 -4.54 -12.45 -16.18
N ASP A 196 -5.77 -12.92 -15.94
CA ASP A 196 -6.49 -13.74 -16.92
C ASP A 196 -6.78 -12.96 -18.20
N ALA A 197 -7.17 -11.69 -18.07
CA ALA A 197 -7.40 -10.84 -19.24
C ALA A 197 -6.14 -10.74 -20.13
N PHE A 198 -4.97 -10.51 -19.53
CA PHE A 198 -3.71 -10.43 -20.29
C PHE A 198 -3.24 -11.80 -20.80
N LEU A 199 -3.51 -12.88 -20.07
CA LEU A 199 -3.25 -14.24 -20.52
C LEU A 199 -4.00 -14.51 -21.83
N TYR A 200 -5.31 -14.27 -21.85
CA TYR A 200 -6.15 -14.55 -23.01
C TYR A 200 -5.92 -13.57 -24.17
N LEU A 201 -5.70 -12.28 -23.89
CA LEU A 201 -5.54 -11.27 -24.94
C LEU A 201 -4.13 -11.21 -25.52
N ILE A 202 -3.10 -11.63 -24.77
CA ILE A 202 -1.70 -11.48 -25.19
C ILE A 202 -1.00 -12.84 -25.21
N ALA A 203 -0.91 -13.53 -24.09
CA ALA A 203 -0.05 -14.71 -23.97
C ALA A 203 -0.52 -15.88 -24.83
N VAL A 204 -1.82 -16.14 -24.87
CA VAL A 204 -2.41 -17.23 -25.67
C VAL A 204 -2.22 -16.97 -27.18
N PRO A 205 -2.62 -15.80 -27.75
CA PRO A 205 -2.33 -15.47 -29.14
C PRO A 205 -0.84 -15.51 -29.47
N TYR A 206 0.01 -14.98 -28.58
CA TYR A 206 1.45 -15.02 -28.76
C TYR A 206 2.00 -16.46 -28.75
N GLY A 207 1.45 -17.32 -27.89
CA GLY A 207 1.75 -18.75 -27.86
C GLY A 207 1.47 -19.41 -29.22
N PHE A 208 0.28 -19.18 -29.78
CA PHE A 208 -0.07 -19.67 -31.11
C PHE A 208 0.86 -19.11 -32.20
N TYR A 209 1.16 -17.81 -32.16
CA TYR A 209 2.11 -17.19 -33.08
C TYR A 209 3.49 -17.87 -33.07
N ILE A 210 4.07 -18.11 -31.88
CA ILE A 210 5.36 -18.80 -31.76
C ILE A 210 5.28 -20.24 -32.27
N THR A 211 4.23 -20.99 -31.91
CA THR A 211 4.06 -22.37 -32.44
C THR A 211 3.92 -22.40 -33.96
N SER A 212 3.24 -21.41 -34.55
CA SER A 212 3.13 -21.26 -36.01
C SER A 212 4.49 -20.95 -36.66
N LYS A 213 5.33 -20.11 -36.03
CA LYS A 213 6.70 -19.88 -36.50
C LYS A 213 7.56 -21.14 -36.43
N LEU A 214 7.46 -21.89 -35.33
CA LEU A 214 8.20 -23.13 -35.15
C LEU A 214 7.73 -24.25 -36.09
N SER A 215 6.48 -24.24 -36.54
CA SER A 215 5.98 -25.24 -37.49
C SER A 215 6.63 -25.13 -38.88
N ASN A 216 7.17 -23.95 -39.21
CA ASN A 216 7.95 -23.70 -40.42
C ASN A 216 9.45 -24.02 -40.26
N ASN A 217 9.89 -24.43 -39.07
CA ASN A 217 11.28 -24.80 -38.83
C ASN A 217 11.58 -26.20 -39.41
N THR A 218 12.64 -26.30 -40.21
CA THR A 218 13.01 -27.55 -40.91
C THR A 218 13.31 -28.71 -39.97
N PHE A 219 13.88 -28.45 -38.78
CA PHE A 219 14.12 -29.48 -37.76
C PHE A 219 12.80 -30.02 -37.20
N VAL A 220 11.81 -29.16 -36.96
CA VAL A 220 10.49 -29.59 -36.45
C VAL A 220 9.71 -30.33 -37.53
N GLN A 221 9.81 -29.90 -38.79
CA GLN A 221 9.14 -30.55 -39.92
C GLN A 221 9.70 -31.94 -40.24
N SER A 222 10.98 -32.19 -39.97
CA SER A 222 11.60 -33.50 -40.19
C SER A 222 11.23 -34.54 -39.12
N GLN A 223 10.63 -34.12 -38.01
CA GLN A 223 10.20 -35.05 -36.96
C GLN A 223 8.87 -35.74 -37.32
N PRO A 224 8.67 -36.99 -36.88
CA PRO A 224 7.37 -37.67 -36.96
C PRO A 224 6.25 -36.89 -36.25
N MET A 225 5.01 -37.08 -36.69
CA MET A 225 3.84 -36.34 -36.16
C MET A 225 3.68 -36.55 -34.64
N GLU A 226 4.00 -37.76 -34.16
CA GLU A 226 3.94 -38.18 -32.76
C GLU A 226 4.82 -37.31 -31.86
N TRP A 227 5.90 -36.74 -32.38
CA TRP A 227 6.80 -35.85 -31.66
C TRP A 227 6.45 -34.37 -31.84
N ARG A 228 5.92 -33.99 -33.01
CA ARG A 228 5.55 -32.61 -33.33
C ARG A 228 4.42 -32.09 -32.43
N VAL A 229 3.38 -32.91 -32.23
CA VAL A 229 2.21 -32.49 -31.42
C VAL A 229 2.61 -32.21 -29.96
N PRO A 230 3.26 -33.13 -29.23
CA PRO A 230 3.76 -32.83 -27.89
C PRO A 230 4.69 -31.62 -27.86
N PHE A 231 5.59 -31.48 -28.83
CA PHE A 231 6.51 -30.34 -28.90
C PHE A 231 5.76 -28.99 -28.93
N TYR A 232 4.69 -28.85 -29.72
CA TYR A 232 3.89 -27.62 -29.72
C TYR A 232 3.15 -27.41 -28.41
N VAL A 233 2.58 -28.47 -27.82
CA VAL A 233 1.90 -28.39 -26.52
C VAL A 233 2.87 -27.92 -25.43
N TYR A 234 4.05 -28.54 -25.33
CA TYR A 234 5.09 -28.15 -24.38
C TYR A 234 5.60 -26.73 -24.62
N THR A 235 5.76 -26.32 -25.88
CA THR A 235 6.13 -24.94 -26.23
C THR A 235 5.07 -23.95 -25.72
N PHE A 236 3.79 -24.24 -25.97
CA PHE A 236 2.69 -23.40 -25.50
C PHE A 236 2.65 -23.31 -23.97
N LEU A 237 2.80 -24.45 -23.28
CA LEU A 237 2.89 -24.50 -21.81
C LEU A 237 4.10 -23.71 -21.28
N LEU A 238 5.25 -23.79 -21.94
CA LEU A 238 6.44 -23.01 -21.59
C LEU A 238 6.19 -21.50 -21.75
N ILE A 239 5.47 -21.07 -22.79
CA ILE A 239 5.09 -19.68 -22.99
C ILE A 239 4.11 -19.22 -21.90
N ALA A 240 3.11 -20.03 -21.56
CA ALA A 240 2.18 -19.73 -20.45
C ALA A 240 2.93 -19.63 -19.11
N PHE A 241 3.91 -20.50 -18.88
CA PHE A 241 4.78 -20.46 -17.71
C PHE A 241 5.65 -19.20 -17.70
N ALA A 242 6.33 -18.87 -18.81
CA ALA A 242 7.10 -17.64 -18.96
C ALA A 242 6.24 -16.39 -18.72
N TYR A 243 5.02 -16.38 -19.27
CA TYR A 243 4.04 -15.32 -19.03
C TYR A 243 3.73 -15.15 -17.53
N ARG A 244 3.54 -16.24 -16.77
CA ARG A 244 3.38 -16.18 -15.32
C ARG A 244 4.54 -15.45 -14.65
N PHE A 245 5.81 -15.76 -14.99
CA PHE A 245 6.96 -15.03 -14.43
C PHE A 245 6.97 -13.57 -14.83
N LEU A 246 6.74 -13.28 -16.10
CA LEU A 246 6.73 -11.92 -16.62
C LEU A 246 5.68 -11.07 -15.90
N PHE A 247 4.49 -11.62 -15.64
CA PHE A 247 3.43 -10.90 -14.98
C PHE A 247 3.69 -10.70 -13.47
N SER A 248 4.24 -11.71 -12.78
CA SER A 248 4.66 -11.56 -11.38
C SER A 248 5.79 -10.53 -11.25
N TYR A 249 6.77 -10.59 -12.15
CA TYR A 249 7.85 -9.62 -12.23
C TYR A 249 7.32 -8.21 -12.53
N PHE A 250 6.34 -8.08 -13.42
CA PHE A 250 5.66 -6.81 -13.68
C PHE A 250 5.00 -6.25 -12.41
N LYS A 251 4.23 -7.04 -11.67
CA LYS A 251 3.61 -6.64 -10.39
C LYS A 251 4.66 -6.19 -9.36
N TRP A 252 5.83 -6.86 -9.31
CA TRP A 252 6.94 -6.46 -8.44
C TRP A 252 7.60 -5.15 -8.88
N ALA A 253 7.82 -4.99 -10.19
CA ALA A 253 8.44 -3.79 -10.75
C ALA A 253 7.53 -2.56 -10.59
N PHE A 254 6.21 -2.73 -10.63
CA PHE A 254 5.22 -1.67 -10.53
C PHE A 254 4.31 -1.83 -9.30
N PRO A 255 4.81 -1.71 -8.07
CA PRO A 255 4.01 -1.98 -6.87
C PRO A 255 2.78 -1.07 -6.74
N ILE A 256 1.78 -1.52 -5.96
CA ILE A 256 0.49 -0.82 -5.80
C ILE A 256 0.69 0.58 -5.22
N ASN A 257 1.43 0.67 -4.12
CA ASN A 257 1.79 1.93 -3.48
C ASN A 257 3.30 2.09 -3.57
N THR A 258 3.75 3.33 -3.70
CA THR A 258 5.19 3.63 -3.78
C THR A 258 5.54 4.78 -2.86
N PHE A 259 6.72 4.68 -2.26
CA PHE A 259 7.39 5.79 -1.61
C PHE A 259 8.54 6.28 -2.50
N LYS A 260 8.47 7.51 -3.00
CA LYS A 260 9.40 8.03 -4.02
C LYS A 260 10.84 8.13 -3.55
N THR A 261 11.04 8.40 -2.26
CA THR A 261 12.38 8.53 -1.69
C THR A 261 13.03 7.17 -1.45
N ASN A 262 12.33 6.06 -1.69
CA ASN A 262 12.97 4.76 -1.64
C ASN A 262 13.98 4.62 -2.79
N ASP A 263 15.23 4.28 -2.46
CA ASP A 263 16.25 3.90 -3.44
C ASP A 263 15.92 2.50 -3.99
N ASP A 264 14.89 2.47 -4.83
CA ASP A 264 14.31 1.24 -5.30
C ASP A 264 14.90 0.87 -6.68
N PRO A 265 15.57 -0.29 -6.81
CA PRO A 265 16.05 -0.78 -8.10
C PRO A 265 14.93 -0.97 -9.13
N SER A 266 13.66 -1.03 -8.71
CA SER A 266 12.50 -1.23 -9.59
C SER A 266 12.47 -0.28 -10.78
N SER A 267 12.93 0.98 -10.64
CA SER A 267 12.96 1.94 -11.74
C SER A 267 13.81 1.47 -12.93
N LYS A 268 15.00 0.89 -12.66
CA LYS A 268 15.86 0.31 -13.71
C LYS A 268 15.21 -0.93 -14.33
N HIS A 269 14.61 -1.76 -13.48
CA HIS A 269 13.90 -2.97 -13.91
C HIS A 269 12.65 -2.68 -14.75
N ARG A 270 11.95 -1.56 -14.52
CA ARG A 270 10.82 -1.10 -15.34
C ARG A 270 11.26 -0.79 -16.77
N ALA A 271 12.37 -0.08 -16.94
CA ALA A 271 12.90 0.25 -18.27
C ALA A 271 13.30 -1.02 -19.03
N PHE A 272 14.05 -1.93 -18.38
CA PHE A 272 14.41 -3.22 -18.95
C PHE A 272 13.18 -4.05 -19.33
N PHE A 273 12.17 -4.12 -18.46
CA PHE A 273 10.93 -4.84 -18.72
C PHE A 273 10.18 -4.28 -19.93
N SER A 274 10.02 -2.96 -20.00
CA SER A 274 9.37 -2.29 -21.12
C SER A 274 10.07 -2.59 -22.44
N LEU A 275 11.42 -2.57 -22.46
CA LEU A 275 12.20 -2.90 -23.64
C LEU A 275 12.00 -4.36 -24.07
N MET A 276 12.02 -5.29 -23.13
CA MET A 276 11.79 -6.72 -23.40
C MET A 276 10.39 -6.97 -23.95
N VAL A 277 9.34 -6.39 -23.34
CA VAL A 277 7.97 -6.51 -23.83
C VAL A 277 7.82 -5.90 -25.23
N LEU A 278 8.43 -4.74 -25.48
CA LEU A 278 8.40 -4.09 -26.78
C LEU A 278 9.12 -4.92 -27.86
N ALA A 279 10.25 -5.55 -27.53
CA ALA A 279 10.96 -6.45 -28.45
C ALA A 279 10.11 -7.69 -28.79
N LEU A 280 9.50 -8.34 -27.79
CA LEU A 280 8.68 -9.53 -27.98
C LEU A 280 7.43 -9.23 -28.80
N LEU A 281 6.64 -8.22 -28.40
CA LEU A 281 5.39 -7.87 -29.06
C LEU A 281 5.62 -7.15 -30.40
N GLY A 282 6.68 -6.37 -30.52
CA GLY A 282 7.05 -5.66 -31.75
C GLY A 282 7.33 -6.63 -32.90
N SER A 283 8.01 -7.75 -32.62
CA SER A 283 8.28 -8.78 -33.64
C SER A 283 6.99 -9.42 -34.17
N ALA A 284 6.06 -9.79 -33.27
CA ALA A 284 4.77 -10.38 -33.65
C ALA A 284 3.89 -9.37 -34.40
N PHE A 285 3.88 -8.11 -33.97
CA PHE A 285 3.11 -7.06 -34.63
C PHE A 285 3.65 -6.73 -36.02
N TYR A 286 4.98 -6.65 -36.19
CA TYR A 286 5.62 -6.47 -37.48
C TYR A 286 5.22 -7.58 -38.47
N ASP A 287 5.28 -8.83 -38.03
CA ASP A 287 4.90 -9.97 -38.86
C ASP A 287 3.39 -9.99 -39.19
N ALA A 288 2.54 -9.59 -38.25
CA ALA A 288 1.10 -9.44 -38.49
C ALA A 288 0.80 -8.37 -39.55
N ILE A 289 1.46 -7.21 -39.48
CA ILE A 289 1.35 -6.15 -40.51
C ILE A 289 1.87 -6.67 -41.85
N LYS A 290 3.05 -7.29 -41.85
CA LYS A 290 3.66 -7.85 -43.06
C LYS A 290 2.70 -8.83 -43.74
N TRP A 291 2.06 -9.70 -42.96
CA TRP A 291 1.06 -10.63 -43.47
C TRP A 291 -0.16 -9.89 -44.02
N LEU A 292 -0.75 -8.93 -43.30
CA LEU A 292 -1.97 -8.25 -43.75
C LEU A 292 -1.82 -7.42 -45.04
N PHE A 293 -0.64 -6.86 -45.29
CA PHE A 293 -0.43 -5.91 -46.40
C PHE A 293 0.43 -6.42 -47.55
N LEU A 294 1.23 -7.48 -47.33
CA LEU A 294 2.18 -7.98 -48.34
C LEU A 294 1.91 -9.43 -48.76
N SER A 295 0.84 -10.06 -48.27
CA SER A 295 0.32 -11.34 -48.79
C SER A 295 -0.77 -11.10 -49.83
#